data_AF-T1H505-F1
#
_entry.id   AF-T1H505-F1
#
_cell.length_a   1.000
_cell.length_b   1.000
_cell.length_c   1.000
_cell.angle_alpha   90.00
_cell.angle_beta   90.00
_cell.angle_gamma   90.00
#
_symmetry.space_group_name_H-M   'P 1'
#
loop_
_entity.id
_entity.type
_entity.pdbx_description
1 polymer ?
#
loop_
_entity_poly.entity_id
_entity_poly.type
_entity_poly.pdbx_seq_one_letter_code
_entity_poly.pdbx_strand_id
1 'polypeptide(L)'
;MHFAGDGKLAGITQRNDKTCHLDESGEYLGSLLYDYPSLEEMYRELIKNKVSVIFAVTKSVLGTYQRIHELMPEISNVEMLTLDSSNILELLKSSYEGFIVGVCTIDSKKKMFAQMLKLGRNLTFI
;
A
#
# COMPACT_ATOMS: atom_id res chain seq x y z
N MET A 1 -5.54 -13.22 4.44
CA MET A 1 -5.01 -12.49 3.27
C MET A 1 -4.01 -13.39 2.59
N HIS A 2 -4.05 -13.47 1.26
CA HIS A 2 -3.15 -14.29 0.45
C HIS A 2 -2.20 -13.42 -0.36
N PHE A 3 -1.01 -13.94 -0.64
CA PHE A 3 0.02 -13.27 -1.44
C PHE A 3 0.58 -14.22 -2.51
N ALA A 4 1.37 -13.66 -3.43
CA ALA A 4 2.05 -14.42 -4.48
C ALA A 4 2.67 -15.72 -3.94
N GLY A 5 2.33 -16.83 -4.60
CA GLY A 5 2.67 -18.19 -4.23
C GLY A 5 1.50 -18.98 -3.66
N ASP A 6 0.54 -18.33 -3.00
CA ASP A 6 -0.59 -19.02 -2.36
C ASP A 6 -1.53 -19.68 -3.36
N GLY A 7 -1.68 -19.11 -4.57
CA GLY A 7 -2.50 -19.67 -5.65
C GLY A 7 -2.06 -21.05 -6.11
N LYS A 8 -0.79 -21.43 -5.87
CA LYS A 8 -0.28 -22.76 -6.18
C LYS A 8 -1.06 -23.87 -5.48
N LEU A 9 -1.58 -23.62 -4.28
CA LEU A 9 -2.41 -24.57 -3.54
C LEU A 9 -3.75 -24.83 -4.23
N ALA A 10 -4.21 -23.90 -5.06
CA ALA A 10 -5.42 -24.02 -5.88
C ALA A 10 -5.11 -24.42 -7.35
N GLY A 11 -3.86 -24.79 -7.67
CA GLY A 11 -3.45 -25.12 -9.04
C GLY A 11 -3.20 -23.91 -9.94
N ILE A 12 -3.27 -22.70 -9.40
CA ILE A 12 -3.03 -21.45 -10.13
C ILE A 12 -1.53 -21.17 -10.09
N THR A 13 -0.88 -21.20 -11.26
CA THR A 13 0.58 -21.09 -11.38
C THR A 13 1.05 -19.88 -12.17
N GLN A 14 0.15 -19.20 -12.87
CA GLN A 14 0.48 -18.01 -13.64
C GLN A 14 0.61 -16.80 -12.71
N ARG A 15 1.71 -16.06 -12.83
CA ARG A 15 1.92 -14.84 -12.05
C ARG A 15 0.94 -13.74 -12.46
N ASN A 16 0.57 -12.90 -11.50
CA ASN A 16 -0.24 -11.71 -11.76
C ASN A 16 0.41 -10.81 -12.83
N ASP A 17 -0.35 -10.43 -13.85
CA ASP A 17 0.16 -9.65 -14.97
C ASP A 17 0.08 -8.13 -14.75
N LYS A 18 -0.55 -7.68 -13.65
CA LYS A 18 -0.75 -6.28 -13.26
C LYS A 18 -1.61 -5.48 -14.24
N THR A 19 -2.50 -6.15 -14.97
CA THR A 19 -3.47 -5.49 -15.85
C THR A 19 -4.90 -5.66 -15.35
N CYS A 20 -5.83 -4.87 -15.91
CA CYS A 20 -7.23 -4.90 -15.51
C CYS A 20 -7.96 -6.05 -16.21
N HIS A 21 -8.57 -6.93 -15.42
CA HIS A 21 -9.39 -8.05 -15.91
C HIS A 21 -10.83 -7.98 -15.39
N LEU A 22 -11.38 -6.76 -15.28
CA LEU A 22 -12.78 -6.55 -14.94
C LEU A 22 -13.64 -6.68 -16.21
N ASP A 23 -14.78 -7.35 -16.08
CA ASP A 23 -15.79 -7.38 -17.14
C ASP A 23 -16.72 -6.15 -17.08
N GLU A 24 -17.68 -6.09 -18.00
CA GLU A 24 -18.65 -4.97 -18.09
C GLU A 24 -19.57 -4.88 -16.85
N SER A 25 -19.70 -5.96 -16.06
CA SER A 25 -20.45 -5.98 -14.81
C SER A 25 -19.59 -5.61 -13.58
N GLY A 26 -18.27 -5.45 -13.76
CA GLY A 26 -17.32 -5.13 -12.71
C GLY A 26 -16.79 -6.36 -11.96
N GLU A 27 -17.00 -7.56 -12.49
CA GLU A 27 -16.49 -8.80 -11.90
C GLU A 27 -15.06 -9.10 -12.37
N TYR A 28 -14.23 -9.61 -11.45
CA TYR A 28 -12.83 -9.94 -11.75
C TYR A 28 -12.69 -11.35 -12.34
N LEU A 29 -12.39 -11.42 -13.64
CA LEU A 29 -12.28 -12.67 -14.39
C LEU A 29 -10.92 -13.37 -14.25
N GLY A 30 -9.91 -12.68 -13.69
CA GLY A 30 -8.55 -13.20 -13.57
C GLY A 30 -8.32 -14.17 -12.40
N SER A 31 -9.33 -14.43 -11.56
CA SER A 31 -9.18 -15.13 -10.27
C SER A 31 -8.76 -16.60 -10.37
N LEU A 32 -9.13 -17.30 -11.45
CA LEU A 32 -8.75 -18.69 -11.70
C LEU A 32 -7.53 -18.83 -12.62
N LEU A 33 -7.07 -17.72 -13.20
CA LEU A 33 -5.97 -17.70 -14.15
C LEU A 33 -4.68 -17.24 -13.48
N TYR A 34 -4.76 -16.14 -12.72
CA TYR A 34 -3.60 -15.45 -12.15
C TYR A 34 -3.53 -15.63 -10.63
N ASP A 35 -2.33 -15.91 -10.14
CA ASP A 35 -1.99 -15.93 -8.73
C ASP A 35 -2.15 -14.53 -8.10
N TYR A 36 -2.19 -14.48 -6.78
CA TYR A 36 -2.24 -13.25 -6.02
C TYR A 36 -0.99 -12.38 -6.32
N PRO A 37 -1.11 -11.04 -6.30
CA PRO A 37 0.04 -10.17 -6.42
C PRO A 37 0.95 -10.28 -5.19
N SER A 38 2.24 -10.04 -5.38
CA SER A 38 3.17 -9.82 -4.26
C SER A 38 2.98 -8.43 -3.66
N LEU A 39 3.46 -8.22 -2.43
CA LEU A 39 3.40 -6.91 -1.78
C LEU A 39 4.18 -5.83 -2.56
N GLU A 40 5.32 -6.20 -3.15
CA GLU A 40 6.10 -5.29 -3.98
C GLU A 40 5.35 -4.87 -5.26
N GLU A 41 4.69 -5.82 -5.93
CA GLU A 41 3.88 -5.53 -7.13
C GLU A 41 2.73 -4.58 -6.81
N MET A 42 2.04 -4.81 -5.68
CA MET A 42 1.01 -3.89 -5.20
C MET A 42 1.60 -2.50 -4.91
N TYR A 43 2.70 -2.42 -4.17
CA TYR A 43 3.34 -1.15 -3.82
C TYR A 43 3.69 -0.32 -5.08
N ARG A 44 4.27 -0.95 -6.10
CA ARG A 44 4.66 -0.27 -7.35
C ARG A 44 3.45 0.29 -8.10
N GLU A 45 2.39 -0.50 -8.25
CA GLU A 45 1.18 -0.02 -8.95
C GLU A 45 0.42 1.03 -8.12
N LEU A 46 0.40 0.93 -6.78
CA LEU A 46 -0.21 1.94 -5.91
C LEU A 46 0.51 3.30 -6.02
N ILE A 47 1.84 3.31 -5.95
CA ILE A 47 2.64 4.55 -6.13
C ILE A 47 2.42 5.15 -7.51
N LYS A 48 2.48 4.32 -8.56
CA LYS A 48 2.31 4.75 -9.95
C LYS A 48 0.95 5.40 -10.19
N ASN A 49 -0.09 4.85 -9.58
CA ASN A 49 -1.47 5.37 -9.68
C ASN A 49 -1.81 6.41 -8.58
N LYS A 50 -0.87 6.77 -7.71
CA LYS A 50 -1.04 7.73 -6.60
C LYS A 50 -2.18 7.34 -5.65
N VAL A 51 -2.30 6.05 -5.36
CA VAL A 51 -3.31 5.49 -4.46
C VAL A 51 -2.72 5.28 -3.08
N SER A 52 -3.38 5.83 -2.07
CA SER A 52 -3.10 5.56 -0.66
C SER A 52 -4.07 4.51 -0.12
N VAL A 53 -3.59 3.61 0.73
CA VAL A 53 -4.33 2.45 1.25
C VAL A 53 -4.54 2.57 2.75
N ILE A 54 -5.78 2.40 3.21
CA ILE A 54 -6.10 2.34 4.64
C ILE A 54 -6.44 0.89 4.97
N PHE A 55 -5.64 0.28 5.84
CA PHE A 55 -5.93 -1.04 6.39
C PHE A 55 -6.78 -0.91 7.65
N ALA A 56 -8.10 -0.94 7.48
CA ALA A 56 -9.03 -1.05 8.60
C ALA A 56 -9.21 -2.53 8.99
N VAL A 57 -8.56 -2.97 10.07
CA VAL A 57 -8.44 -4.39 10.41
C VAL A 57 -8.88 -4.69 11.84
N THR A 58 -9.24 -5.94 12.10
CA THR A 58 -9.55 -6.39 13.46
C THR A 58 -8.29 -6.57 14.29
N LYS A 59 -8.45 -6.55 15.62
CA LYS A 59 -7.34 -6.66 16.58
C LYS A 59 -6.46 -7.90 16.38
N SER A 60 -7.02 -9.02 15.93
CA SER A 60 -6.29 -10.30 15.79
C SER A 60 -5.20 -10.26 14.73
N VAL A 61 -5.32 -9.39 13.72
CA VAL A 61 -4.36 -9.29 12.60
C VAL A 61 -3.61 -7.96 12.58
N LEU A 62 -3.88 -7.07 13.54
CA LEU A 62 -3.30 -5.72 13.59
C LEU A 62 -1.76 -5.73 13.43
N GLY A 63 -1.08 -6.58 14.20
CA GLY A 63 0.39 -6.67 14.17
C GLY A 63 0.95 -7.10 12.81
N THR A 64 0.22 -7.93 12.06
CA THR A 64 0.61 -8.33 10.71
C THR A 64 0.52 -7.15 9.75
N TYR A 65 -0.57 -6.39 9.81
CA TYR A 65 -0.76 -5.24 8.92
C TYR A 65 0.14 -4.06 9.30
N GLN A 66 0.50 -3.89 10.57
CA GLN A 66 1.53 -2.93 11.00
C GLN A 66 2.89 -3.22 10.36
N ARG A 67 3.32 -4.49 10.33
CA ARG A 67 4.56 -4.89 9.62
C ARG A 67 4.48 -4.65 8.11
N ILE A 68 3.31 -4.82 7.52
CA ILE A 68 3.09 -4.51 6.10
C ILE A 68 3.21 -2.99 5.86
N HIS A 69 2.64 -2.19 6.75
CA HIS A 69 2.75 -0.72 6.70
C HIS A 69 4.19 -0.23 6.82
N GLU A 70 5.01 -0.84 7.67
CA GLU A 70 6.45 -0.53 7.78
C GLU A 70 7.21 -0.64 6.44
N LEU A 71 6.72 -1.47 5.51
CA LEU A 71 7.30 -1.64 4.17
C LEU A 71 6.81 -0.59 3.16
N MET A 72 5.73 0.12 3.45
CA MET A 72 5.17 1.17 2.59
C MET A 72 4.54 2.32 3.40
N PRO A 73 5.33 2.96 4.29
CA PRO A 73 4.82 3.92 5.26
C PRO A 73 4.32 5.21 4.62
N GLU A 74 4.75 5.51 3.38
CA GLU A 74 4.37 6.75 2.69
C GLU A 74 2.94 6.74 2.15
N ILE A 75 2.39 5.55 1.89
CA ILE A 75 1.12 5.39 1.17
C ILE A 75 0.13 4.51 1.89
N SER A 76 0.46 4.00 3.07
CA SER A 76 -0.44 3.15 3.84
C SER A 76 -0.65 3.69 5.24
N ASN A 77 -1.82 3.42 5.82
CA ASN A 77 -2.11 3.59 7.23
C ASN A 77 -2.82 2.34 7.74
N VAL A 78 -2.66 2.04 9.03
CA VAL A 78 -3.30 0.88 9.66
C VAL A 78 -4.13 1.38 10.83
N GLU A 79 -5.39 1.00 10.84
CA GLU A 79 -6.35 1.42 11.85
C GLU A 79 -7.12 0.21 12.36
N MET A 80 -7.43 0.20 13.65
CA MET A 80 -8.22 -0.88 14.24
C MET A 80 -9.71 -0.59 14.03
N LEU A 81 -10.41 -1.48 13.33
CA LEU A 81 -11.85 -1.42 13.17
C LEU A 81 -12.54 -2.05 14.39
N THR A 82 -13.54 -1.37 14.94
CA THR A 82 -14.42 -1.99 15.95
C THR A 82 -15.28 -3.07 15.30
N LEU A 83 -15.73 -4.06 16.07
CA LEU A 83 -16.51 -5.18 15.52
C LEU A 83 -17.83 -4.74 14.87
N ASP A 84 -18.39 -3.63 15.33
CA ASP A 84 -19.61 -3.02 14.80
C ASP A 84 -19.33 -1.94 13.74
N SER A 85 -18.06 -1.73 13.37
CA SER A 85 -17.60 -0.68 12.44
C SER A 85 -18.01 0.75 12.81
N SER A 86 -18.42 0.99 14.06
CA SER A 86 -18.89 2.29 14.53
C SER A 86 -17.84 3.41 14.43
N ASN A 87 -16.55 3.05 14.44
CA ASN A 87 -15.45 4.02 14.37
C ASN A 87 -15.00 4.36 12.94
N ILE A 88 -15.62 3.81 11.88
CA ILE A 88 -15.12 3.95 10.50
C ILE A 88 -14.92 5.41 10.04
N LEU A 89 -15.81 6.34 10.43
CA LEU A 89 -15.70 7.75 10.05
C LEU A 89 -14.48 8.43 10.68
N GLU A 90 -14.19 8.11 11.94
CA GLU A 90 -13.03 8.66 12.65
C GLU A 90 -11.73 8.12 12.04
N LEU A 91 -11.70 6.83 11.69
CA LEU A 91 -10.55 6.20 11.04
C LEU A 91 -10.22 6.84 9.69
N LEU A 92 -11.24 7.14 8.87
CA LEU A 92 -11.07 7.81 7.59
C LEU A 92 -10.48 9.20 7.76
N LYS A 93 -10.97 9.96 8.75
CA LYS A 93 -10.46 11.30 9.06
C LYS A 93 -8.99 11.25 9.52
N SER A 94 -8.69 10.40 10.50
CA SER A 94 -7.33 10.17 11.02
C SER A 94 -6.36 9.79 9.90
N SER A 95 -6.75 8.82 9.08
CA SER A 95 -5.92 8.34 7.97
C SER A 95 -5.67 9.41 6.92
N TYR A 96 -6.69 10.21 6.57
CA TYR A 96 -6.56 11.29 5.60
C TYR A 96 -5.61 12.40 6.10
N GLU A 97 -5.75 12.82 7.36
CA GLU A 97 -4.82 13.76 8.00
C GLU A 97 -3.39 13.20 8.02
N GLY A 98 -3.22 11.91 8.34
CA GLY A 98 -1.95 11.22 8.30
C GLY A 98 -1.28 11.24 6.92
N PHE A 99 -2.04 10.99 5.84
CA PHE A 99 -1.49 11.05 4.48
C PHE A 99 -1.06 12.46 4.07
N ILE A 100 -1.81 13.49 4.44
CA ILE A 100 -1.43 14.88 4.16
C ILE A 100 -0.08 15.20 4.82
N VAL A 101 0.09 14.84 6.10
CA VAL A 101 1.34 15.05 6.83
C VAL A 101 2.49 14.27 6.20
N GLY A 102 2.25 13.01 5.80
CA GLY A 102 3.23 12.18 5.09
C GLY A 102 3.70 12.77 3.76
N VAL A 103 2.77 13.22 2.92
CA VAL A 103 3.10 13.85 1.63
C VAL A 103 3.89 15.14 1.82
N CYS A 104 3.50 15.99 2.76
CA CYS A 104 4.22 17.23 3.06
C CYS A 104 5.64 16.98 3.56
N THR A 105 5.86 15.93 4.36
CA THR A 105 7.21 15.57 4.84
C THR A 105 8.08 15.01 3.72
N ILE A 106 7.53 14.22 2.80
CA ILE A 106 8.27 13.72 1.62
C ILE A 106 8.66 14.86 0.69
N ASP A 107 7.73 15.78 0.38
CA ASP A 107 8.02 16.94 -0.47
C ASP A 107 9.09 17.84 0.16
N SER A 108 9.00 18.06 1.48
CA SER A 108 10.00 18.84 2.22
C SER A 108 11.39 18.18 2.16
N LYS A 109 11.50 16.87 2.40
CA LYS A 109 12.77 16.13 2.28
C LYS A 109 13.32 16.16 0.86
N LYS A 110 12.48 15.98 -0.16
CA LYS A 110 12.88 16.07 -1.58
C LYS A 110 13.41 17.45 -1.93
N LYS A 111 12.72 18.52 -1.49
CA LYS A 111 13.18 19.91 -1.68
C LYS A 111 14.53 20.16 -1.01
N MET A 112 14.71 19.72 0.24
CA MET A 112 15.99 19.83 0.94
C MET A 112 17.11 19.09 0.20
N PHE A 113 16.88 17.84 -0.23
CA PHE A 113 17.88 17.06 -0.96
C PHE A 113 18.24 17.71 -2.30
N ALA A 114 17.25 18.19 -3.06
CA ALA A 114 17.49 18.93 -4.29
C ALA A 114 18.28 20.22 -4.07
N GLN A 115 18.06 20.91 -2.93
CA GLN A 115 18.83 22.09 -2.56
C GLN A 115 20.28 21.74 -2.17
N MET A 116 20.52 20.62 -1.48
CA MET A 116 21.87 20.14 -1.16
C MET A 116 22.69 19.80 -2.41
N LEU A 117 22.05 19.15 -3.39
CA LEU A 117 22.68 18.86 -4.69
C LEU A 117 23.04 20.14 -5.45
N LYS A 118 22.18 21.16 -5.43
CA LYS A 118 22.46 22.47 -6.05
C LYS A 118 23.59 23.24 -5.38
N LEU A 119 23.83 23.01 -4.09
CA LEU A 119 24.89 23.66 -3.31
C LEU A 119 26.27 22.99 -3.45
N GLY A 120 26.41 21.95 -4.29
CA GLY A 120 27.71 21.34 -4.60
C GLY A 120 28.42 20.68 -3.40
N ARG A 121 27.71 20.41 -2.30
CA ARG A 121 28.29 19.70 -1.16
C ARG A 121 28.40 18.22 -1.51
N ASN A 122 29.62 17.71 -1.66
CA ASN A 122 29.89 16.27 -1.77
C ASN A 122 29.26 15.57 -0.56
N LEU A 123 28.22 14.77 -0.79
CA LEU A 123 27.68 13.88 0.24
C LEU A 123 28.64 12.71 0.41
N THR A 124 29.53 12.80 1.40
CA THR A 124 30.17 11.62 1.97
C THR A 124 29.14 10.96 2.88
N PHE A 125 28.47 9.92 2.38
CA PHE A 125 27.65 9.04 3.21
C PHE A 125 28.61 8.12 4.00
N ILE A 126 28.56 8.19 5.33
CA ILE A 126 29.08 7.16 6.23
C ILE A 126 27.90 6.28 6.63
#